data_AF-A0A815RKU5-F1
#
_entry.id   AF-A0A815RKU5-F1
#
_cell.length_a   1.000
_cell.length_b   1.000
_cell.length_c   1.000
_cell.angle_alpha   90.00
_cell.angle_beta   90.00
_cell.angle_gamma   90.00
#
_symmetry.space_group_name_H-M   'P 1'
#
loop_
_entity.id
_entity.type
_entity.pdbx_description
1 polymer ?
#
loop_
_entity_poly.entity_id
_entity_poly.type
_entity_poly.pdbx_seq_one_letter_code
_entity_poly.pdbx_strand_id
1 'polypeptide(L)'
;MIDATRRNNETTEQHRIRLEQQQVTDNTRRNNETTEEHRYRLDKQQVINITNRNNETSEERSARNRSDSRRRQQRMLEKKSNPPVKIWPAAISQKVKENCLSEFNKRMSMDSLREQICVVCNSRHNEKTMHNVLLSNINDALLKPHQSLHEMIPGIRSANAQDTDFDEEMIFSNKQGCYRIHLQQKKFLYTASDSTTCISPHLGKGTYERSVTEPDPFWNFKEFNNT
;
A
#
# COMPACT_ATOMS: atom_id res chain seq x y z
N MET A 1 55.13 0.32 11.84
CA MET A 1 55.90 -0.80 11.25
C MET A 1 56.10 -2.00 12.19
N ILE A 2 56.08 -1.83 13.53
CA ILE A 2 56.30 -2.91 14.52
C ILE A 2 55.11 -3.90 14.60
N ASP A 3 53.89 -3.50 14.21
CA ASP A 3 52.69 -4.32 14.40
C ASP A 3 52.51 -5.43 13.35
N ALA A 4 52.98 -5.23 12.10
CA ALA A 4 52.84 -6.22 11.04
C ALA A 4 53.76 -7.44 11.26
N THR A 5 55.00 -7.20 11.65
CA THR A 5 55.96 -8.26 12.02
C THR A 5 55.53 -9.01 13.27
N ARG A 6 54.93 -8.34 14.26
CA ARG A 6 54.34 -9.00 15.43
C ARG A 6 53.17 -9.90 15.02
N ARG A 7 52.25 -9.41 14.19
CA ARG A 7 51.07 -10.18 13.71
C ARG A 7 51.47 -11.41 12.88
N ASN A 8 52.52 -11.32 12.07
CA ASN A 8 53.01 -12.45 11.27
C ASN A 8 53.62 -13.57 12.12
N ASN A 9 54.02 -13.27 13.36
CA ASN A 9 54.63 -14.23 14.29
C ASN A 9 53.66 -14.68 15.39
N GLU A 10 52.39 -14.31 15.34
CA GLU A 10 51.37 -14.75 16.29
C GLU A 10 51.11 -16.25 16.16
N THR A 11 51.01 -16.95 17.28
CA THR A 11 50.43 -18.31 17.29
C THR A 11 48.92 -18.23 17.04
N THR A 12 48.31 -19.34 16.65
CA THR A 12 46.85 -19.42 16.43
C THR A 12 46.05 -18.99 17.66
N GLU A 13 46.51 -19.34 18.85
CA GLU A 13 45.87 -18.96 20.11
C GLU A 13 46.05 -17.48 20.43
N GLN A 14 47.25 -16.92 20.23
CA GLN A 14 47.46 -15.47 20.39
C GLN A 14 46.61 -14.66 19.42
N HIS A 15 46.50 -15.13 18.18
CA HIS A 15 45.64 -14.52 17.18
C HIS A 15 44.17 -14.55 17.59
N ARG A 16 43.69 -15.71 18.10
CA ARG A 16 42.33 -15.88 18.60
C ARG A 16 42.04 -14.92 19.76
N ILE A 17 42.92 -14.85 20.75
CA ILE A 17 42.80 -13.95 21.91
C ILE A 17 42.74 -12.49 21.46
N ARG A 18 43.60 -12.08 20.52
CA ARG A 18 43.61 -10.72 19.98
C ARG A 18 42.28 -10.38 19.29
N LEU A 19 41.74 -11.29 18.47
CA LEU A 19 40.44 -11.10 17.81
C LEU A 19 39.29 -11.01 18.82
N GLU A 20 39.33 -11.84 19.86
CA GLU A 20 38.33 -11.83 20.93
C GLU A 20 38.35 -10.50 21.71
N GLN A 21 39.53 -10.02 22.10
CA GLN A 21 39.68 -8.71 22.75
C GLN A 21 39.21 -7.55 21.86
N GLN A 22 39.51 -7.62 20.57
CA GLN A 22 39.05 -6.64 19.59
C GLN A 22 37.53 -6.65 19.48
N GLN A 23 36.92 -7.83 19.40
CA GLN A 23 35.46 -7.98 19.34
C GLN A 23 34.78 -7.43 20.60
N VAL A 24 35.32 -7.71 21.79
CA VAL A 24 34.81 -7.16 23.06
C VAL A 24 34.85 -5.63 23.03
N THR A 25 35.98 -5.05 22.64
CA THR A 25 36.14 -3.59 22.57
C THR A 25 35.16 -2.95 21.58
N ASP A 26 35.00 -3.55 20.39
CA ASP A 26 34.07 -3.05 19.37
C ASP A 26 32.60 -3.15 19.84
N ASN A 27 32.24 -4.22 20.54
CA ASN A 27 30.91 -4.38 21.12
C ASN A 27 30.64 -3.35 22.22
N THR A 28 31.59 -3.14 23.13
CA THR A 28 31.47 -2.11 24.17
C THR A 28 31.31 -0.73 23.56
N ARG A 29 32.09 -0.39 22.51
CA ARG A 29 31.92 0.87 21.78
C ARG A 29 30.52 0.98 21.18
N ARG A 30 30.04 -0.05 20.47
CA ARG A 30 28.71 -0.06 19.83
C ARG A 30 27.57 0.09 20.81
N ASN A 31 27.66 -0.56 21.97
CA ASN A 31 26.63 -0.48 23.02
C ASN A 31 26.54 0.91 23.66
N ASN A 32 27.63 1.68 23.58
CA ASN A 32 27.72 3.04 24.11
C ASN A 32 27.56 4.12 23.02
N GLU A 33 27.24 3.77 21.78
CA GLU A 33 27.00 4.73 20.69
C GLU A 33 25.76 5.59 21.00
N THR A 34 25.87 6.90 20.79
CA THR A 34 24.71 7.79 20.71
C THR A 34 23.89 7.50 19.44
N THR A 35 22.65 8.01 19.38
CA THR A 35 21.78 7.81 18.20
C THR A 35 22.42 8.44 16.95
N GLU A 36 23.06 9.59 17.10
CA GLU A 36 23.75 10.33 16.04
C GLU A 36 24.98 9.56 15.53
N GLU A 37 25.81 9.04 16.43
CA GLU A 37 26.99 8.23 16.08
C GLU A 37 26.59 6.93 15.38
N HIS A 38 25.56 6.26 15.90
CA HIS A 38 25.01 5.05 15.28
C HIS A 38 24.53 5.32 13.85
N ARG A 39 23.77 6.41 13.64
CA ARG A 39 23.32 6.83 12.31
C ARG A 39 24.50 7.14 11.39
N TYR A 40 25.48 7.91 11.86
CA TYR A 40 26.66 8.25 11.09
C TYR A 40 27.46 7.01 10.67
N ARG A 41 27.64 6.04 11.56
CA ARG A 41 28.31 4.76 11.24
C ARG A 41 27.55 3.99 10.17
N LEU A 42 26.22 3.91 10.25
CA LEU A 42 25.40 3.24 9.23
C LEU A 42 25.48 3.94 7.87
N ASP A 43 25.43 5.27 7.84
CA ASP A 43 25.58 6.06 6.62
C ASP A 43 26.95 5.81 5.96
N LYS A 44 28.03 5.86 6.74
CA LYS A 44 29.37 5.49 6.26
C LYS A 44 29.42 4.08 5.71
N GLN A 45 28.80 3.11 6.40
CA GLN A 45 28.76 1.73 5.92
C GLN A 45 27.99 1.62 4.59
N GLN A 46 26.89 2.36 4.43
CA GLN A 46 26.11 2.39 3.21
C GLN A 46 26.93 2.96 2.04
N VAL A 47 27.65 4.07 2.25
CA VAL A 47 28.53 4.66 1.24
C VAL A 47 29.60 3.65 0.79
N ILE A 48 30.26 2.98 1.73
CA ILE A 48 31.26 1.95 1.41
C ILE A 48 30.64 0.80 0.60
N ASN A 49 29.46 0.32 0.99
CA ASN A 49 28.76 -0.74 0.27
C ASN A 49 28.39 -0.33 -1.16
N ILE A 50 27.96 0.91 -1.37
CA ILE A 50 27.66 1.45 -2.70
C ILE A 50 28.93 1.52 -3.54
N THR A 51 30.01 2.09 -3.00
CA THR A 51 31.30 2.17 -3.69
C THR A 51 31.81 0.80 -4.09
N ASN A 52 31.76 -0.18 -3.18
CA ASN A 52 32.16 -1.55 -3.48
C ASN A 52 31.30 -2.15 -4.60
N ARG A 53 29.97 -1.98 -4.54
CA ARG A 53 29.06 -2.47 -5.59
C ARG A 53 29.30 -1.85 -6.96
N ASN A 54 29.67 -0.57 -7.00
CA ASN A 54 29.99 0.13 -8.24
C ASN A 54 31.30 -0.37 -8.86
N ASN A 55 32.23 -0.83 -8.01
CA ASN A 55 33.54 -1.35 -8.42
C ASN A 55 33.57 -2.89 -8.57
N GLU A 56 32.48 -3.60 -8.30
CA GLU A 56 32.38 -5.06 -8.45
C GLU A 56 32.59 -5.47 -9.92
N THR A 57 33.44 -6.46 -10.14
CA THR A 57 33.53 -7.18 -11.41
C THR A 57 32.26 -8.00 -11.69
N SER A 58 32.06 -8.41 -12.95
CA SER A 58 30.93 -9.27 -13.32
C SER A 58 30.93 -10.61 -12.58
N GLU A 59 32.12 -11.18 -12.35
CA GLU A 59 32.28 -12.46 -11.64
C GLU A 59 31.93 -12.33 -10.16
N GLU A 60 32.41 -11.29 -9.49
CA GLU A 60 32.08 -10.99 -8.09
C GLU A 60 30.59 -10.74 -7.90
N ARG A 61 29.98 -9.93 -8.79
CA ARG A 61 28.53 -9.69 -8.79
C ARG A 61 27.75 -11.00 -8.93
N SER A 62 28.17 -11.86 -9.86
CA SER A 62 27.54 -13.16 -10.09
C SER A 62 27.69 -14.09 -8.88
N ALA A 63 28.88 -14.11 -8.24
CA ALA A 63 29.13 -14.89 -7.03
C ALA A 63 28.27 -14.40 -5.86
N ARG A 64 28.18 -13.09 -5.63
CA ARG A 64 27.32 -12.49 -4.61
C ARG A 64 25.85 -12.85 -4.83
N ASN A 65 25.33 -12.70 -6.06
CA ASN A 65 23.95 -13.03 -6.39
C ASN A 65 23.63 -14.52 -6.12
N ARG A 66 24.56 -15.43 -6.45
CA ARG A 66 24.42 -16.87 -6.13
C ARG A 66 24.38 -17.11 -4.62
N SER A 67 25.24 -16.44 -3.87
CA SER A 67 25.26 -16.53 -2.40
C SER A 67 23.96 -16.01 -1.77
N ASP A 68 23.48 -14.86 -2.22
CA ASP A 68 22.22 -14.26 -1.76
C ASP A 68 21.02 -15.16 -2.06
N SER A 69 20.98 -15.75 -3.25
CA SER A 69 19.95 -16.72 -3.65
C SER A 69 19.97 -17.96 -2.76
N ARG A 70 21.14 -18.56 -2.52
CA ARG A 70 21.29 -19.71 -1.61
C ARG A 70 20.84 -19.38 -0.20
N ARG A 71 21.26 -18.23 0.35
CA ARG A 71 20.85 -17.78 1.69
C ARG A 71 19.34 -17.55 1.77
N ARG A 72 18.72 -17.04 0.70
CA ARG A 72 17.26 -16.89 0.63
C ARG A 72 16.56 -18.25 0.63
N GLN A 73 17.03 -19.20 -0.17
CA GLN A 73 16.48 -20.57 -0.19
C GLN A 73 16.60 -21.24 1.18
N GLN A 74 17.75 -21.13 1.84
CA GLN A 74 17.96 -21.67 3.18
C GLN A 74 16.99 -21.08 4.20
N ARG A 75 16.78 -19.75 4.20
CA ARG A 75 15.79 -19.10 5.08
C ARG A 75 14.36 -19.56 4.81
N MET A 76 14.01 -19.81 3.55
CA MET A 76 12.69 -20.35 3.20
C MET A 76 12.51 -21.79 3.70
N LEU A 77 13.56 -22.62 3.61
CA LEU A 77 13.57 -23.97 4.15
C LEU A 77 13.48 -23.97 5.68
N GLU A 78 14.25 -23.10 6.34
CA GLU A 78 14.22 -22.94 7.81
C GLU A 78 12.83 -22.49 8.30
N LYS A 79 12.22 -21.53 7.62
CA LYS A 79 10.85 -21.09 7.91
C LYS A 79 9.82 -22.20 7.65
N LYS A 80 10.10 -23.15 6.76
CA LYS A 80 9.25 -24.31 6.52
C LYS A 80 9.44 -25.40 7.58
N SER A 81 10.68 -25.63 8.05
CA SER A 81 10.99 -26.61 9.09
C SER A 81 10.59 -26.14 10.48
N ASN A 82 10.64 -24.83 10.73
CA ASN A 82 10.22 -24.21 11.97
C ASN A 82 9.25 -23.06 11.63
N PRO A 83 8.00 -23.37 11.25
CA PRO A 83 7.02 -22.33 10.99
C PRO A 83 6.84 -21.51 12.27
N PRO A 84 6.78 -20.17 12.18
CA PRO A 84 6.48 -19.36 13.35
C PRO A 84 5.17 -19.89 13.96
N VAL A 85 5.17 -20.10 15.27
CA VAL A 85 3.98 -20.52 16.00
C VAL A 85 2.88 -19.52 15.63
N LYS A 86 1.83 -20.00 14.96
CA LYS A 86 0.66 -19.18 14.64
C LYS A 86 -0.10 -18.96 15.94
N ILE A 87 0.35 -17.99 16.72
CA ILE A 87 -0.40 -17.48 17.86
C ILE A 87 -1.47 -16.58 17.25
N TRP A 88 -2.69 -17.11 17.16
CA TRP A 88 -3.84 -16.24 16.91
C TRP A 88 -3.89 -15.21 18.04
N PRO A 89 -4.14 -13.93 17.73
CA PRO A 89 -4.39 -12.94 18.76
C PRO A 89 -5.44 -13.49 19.73
N ALA A 90 -5.25 -13.23 21.03
CA ALA A 90 -6.27 -13.59 22.01
C ALA A 90 -7.62 -13.01 21.58
N ALA A 91 -8.70 -13.74 21.87
CA ALA A 91 -10.03 -13.25 21.59
C ALA A 91 -10.20 -11.85 22.23
N ILE A 92 -10.73 -10.90 21.45
CA ILE A 92 -11.02 -9.56 21.95
C ILE A 92 -11.89 -9.69 23.21
N SER A 93 -11.47 -9.05 24.30
CA SER A 93 -12.19 -9.14 25.56
C SER A 93 -13.61 -8.58 25.44
N GLN A 94 -14.53 -9.14 26.20
CA GLN A 94 -15.93 -8.73 26.19
C GLN A 94 -16.09 -7.23 26.48
N LYS A 95 -15.32 -6.71 27.44
CA LYS A 95 -15.26 -5.29 27.78
C LYS A 95 -14.87 -4.40 26.59
N VAL A 96 -13.88 -4.81 25.79
CA VAL A 96 -13.48 -4.05 24.59
C VAL A 96 -14.60 -4.07 23.56
N LYS A 97 -15.25 -5.22 23.34
CA LYS A 97 -16.39 -5.32 22.42
C LYS A 97 -17.54 -4.39 22.83
N GLU A 98 -17.90 -4.40 24.11
CA GLU A 98 -18.98 -3.58 24.67
C GLU A 98 -18.65 -2.09 24.57
N ASN A 99 -17.42 -1.69 24.89
CA ASN A 99 -16.97 -0.31 24.76
C ASN A 99 -16.99 0.16 23.30
N CYS A 100 -16.46 -0.63 22.37
CA CYS A 100 -16.48 -0.31 20.94
C CYS A 100 -17.91 -0.18 20.41
N LEU A 101 -18.80 -1.09 20.79
CA LEU A 101 -20.20 -1.06 20.38
C LEU A 101 -20.94 0.14 20.99
N SER A 102 -20.66 0.47 22.26
CA SER A 102 -21.21 1.65 22.93
C SER A 102 -20.76 2.94 22.24
N GLU A 103 -19.47 3.09 21.97
CA GLU A 103 -18.93 4.25 21.26
C GLU A 103 -19.48 4.36 19.83
N PHE A 104 -19.63 3.24 19.13
CA PHE A 104 -20.26 3.21 17.83
C PHE A 104 -21.70 3.71 17.90
N ASN A 105 -22.51 3.18 18.82
CA ASN A 105 -23.91 3.58 18.99
C ASN A 105 -24.06 5.05 19.41
N LYS A 106 -23.09 5.64 20.12
CA LYS A 106 -23.08 7.07 20.46
C LYS A 106 -22.79 7.95 19.24
N ARG A 107 -21.88 7.50 18.36
CA ARG A 107 -21.40 8.30 17.22
C ARG A 107 -22.25 8.13 15.96
N MET A 108 -22.87 6.98 15.78
CA MET A 108 -23.72 6.64 14.64
C MET A 108 -25.16 6.52 15.10
N SER A 109 -26.02 7.45 14.67
CA SER A 109 -27.46 7.24 14.84
C SER A 109 -27.93 6.10 13.93
N MET A 110 -28.91 5.32 14.39
CA MET A 110 -29.53 4.29 13.54
C MET A 110 -30.15 4.88 12.27
N ASP A 111 -30.51 6.16 12.30
CA ASP A 111 -30.97 6.89 11.12
C ASP A 111 -29.83 7.10 10.10
N SER A 112 -28.62 7.45 10.56
CA SER A 112 -27.42 7.60 9.71
C SER A 112 -27.01 6.27 9.05
N LEU A 113 -27.25 5.14 9.72
CA LEU A 113 -26.99 3.81 9.16
C LEU A 113 -28.04 3.38 8.14
N ARG A 114 -29.24 3.95 8.20
CA ARG A 114 -30.33 3.73 7.22
C ARG A 114 -30.22 4.67 6.03
N GLU A 115 -29.34 5.67 6.08
CA GLU A 115 -29.10 6.55 4.94
C GLU A 115 -28.37 5.79 3.83
N GLN A 116 -28.88 5.95 2.61
CA GLN A 116 -28.27 5.43 1.40
C GLN A 116 -27.63 6.58 0.62
N ILE A 117 -26.60 6.25 -0.16
CA ILE A 117 -25.94 7.23 -1.01
C ILE A 117 -26.83 7.48 -2.25
N CYS A 118 -27.23 8.73 -2.47
CA CYS A 118 -27.90 9.13 -3.69
C CYS A 118 -26.89 9.12 -4.85
N VAL A 119 -27.23 8.40 -5.92
CA VAL A 119 -26.36 8.29 -7.11
C VAL A 119 -26.23 9.63 -7.85
N VAL A 120 -27.21 10.53 -7.70
CA VAL A 120 -27.25 11.82 -8.40
C VAL A 120 -26.36 12.87 -7.71
N CYS A 121 -26.50 13.06 -6.39
CA CYS A 121 -25.77 14.09 -5.65
C CYS A 121 -24.63 13.54 -4.77
N ASN A 122 -24.38 12.23 -4.79
CA ASN A 122 -23.36 11.53 -4.00
C ASN A 122 -23.41 11.83 -2.48
N SER A 123 -24.58 12.23 -1.99
CA SER A 123 -24.82 12.54 -0.58
C SER A 123 -25.67 11.45 0.08
N ARG A 124 -25.57 11.32 1.41
CA ARG A 124 -26.35 10.35 2.19
C ARG A 124 -27.75 10.91 2.46
N HIS A 125 -28.77 10.12 2.14
CA HIS A 125 -30.17 10.48 2.35
C HIS A 125 -30.94 9.32 2.97
N ASN A 126 -31.92 9.65 3.81
CA ASN A 126 -32.81 8.66 4.39
C ASN A 126 -33.63 7.99 3.28
N GLU A 127 -33.76 6.66 3.31
CA GLU A 127 -34.54 5.91 2.32
C GLU A 127 -35.98 6.44 2.18
N LYS A 128 -36.58 6.96 3.27
CA LYS A 128 -37.93 7.55 3.25
C LYS A 128 -38.04 8.83 2.44
N THR A 129 -36.95 9.57 2.27
CA THR A 129 -36.90 10.82 1.48
C THR A 129 -36.35 10.61 0.08
N MET A 130 -35.97 9.37 -0.26
CA MET A 130 -35.50 9.02 -1.59
C MET A 130 -36.65 8.63 -2.51
N HIS A 131 -36.65 9.18 -3.72
CA HIS A 131 -37.59 8.78 -4.77
C HIS A 131 -36.90 7.81 -5.74
N ASN A 132 -37.58 6.71 -6.07
CA ASN A 132 -37.10 5.80 -7.10
C ASN A 132 -37.37 6.40 -8.48
N VAL A 133 -36.34 6.50 -9.31
CA VAL A 133 -36.46 6.96 -10.70
C VAL A 133 -35.91 5.89 -11.62
N LEU A 134 -36.68 5.51 -12.64
CA LEU A 134 -36.21 4.63 -13.70
C LEU A 134 -35.16 5.36 -14.53
N LEU A 135 -34.06 4.66 -14.88
CA LEU A 135 -33.00 5.22 -15.73
C LEU A 135 -33.53 5.81 -17.04
N SER A 136 -34.56 5.19 -17.63
CA SER A 136 -35.21 5.69 -18.85
C SER A 136 -35.84 7.07 -18.71
N ASN A 137 -36.13 7.49 -17.48
CA ASN A 137 -36.75 8.78 -17.18
C ASN A 137 -35.71 9.84 -16.84
N ILE A 138 -34.43 9.46 -16.76
CA ILE A 138 -33.33 10.40 -16.54
C ILE A 138 -32.89 10.88 -17.91
N ASN A 139 -32.92 12.19 -18.11
CA ASN A 139 -32.39 12.77 -19.33
C ASN A 139 -30.86 12.69 -19.27
N ASP A 140 -30.27 11.81 -20.07
CA ASP A 140 -28.81 11.60 -20.14
C ASP A 140 -28.04 12.90 -20.43
N ALA A 141 -28.67 13.87 -21.13
CA ALA A 141 -28.06 15.18 -21.39
C ALA A 141 -27.82 16.03 -20.13
N LEU A 142 -28.51 15.71 -19.03
CA LEU A 142 -28.36 16.41 -17.74
C LEU A 142 -27.33 15.75 -16.82
N LEU A 143 -26.90 14.52 -17.11
CA LEU A 143 -25.88 13.82 -16.33
C LEU A 143 -24.48 14.26 -16.80
N LYS A 144 -24.05 15.45 -16.38
CA LYS A 144 -22.68 15.91 -16.60
C LYS A 144 -21.75 15.37 -15.50
N PRO A 145 -20.56 14.84 -15.83
CA PRO A 145 -19.57 14.48 -14.83
C PRO A 145 -19.23 15.70 -13.97
N HIS A 146 -19.10 15.51 -12.66
CA HIS A 146 -18.63 16.59 -11.78
C HIS A 146 -17.22 17.01 -12.18
N GLN A 147 -16.95 18.32 -12.25
CA GLN A 147 -15.73 18.89 -12.85
C GLN A 147 -14.43 18.36 -12.21
N SER A 148 -14.45 18.05 -10.92
CA SER A 148 -13.32 17.43 -10.21
C SER A 148 -12.94 16.02 -10.70
N LEU A 149 -13.85 15.30 -11.39
CA LEU A 149 -13.51 14.01 -12.02
C LEU A 149 -12.72 14.20 -13.32
N HIS A 150 -12.87 15.32 -14.01
CA HIS A 150 -12.09 15.64 -15.20
C HIS A 150 -10.61 15.89 -14.85
N GLU A 151 -10.34 16.43 -13.67
CA GLU A 151 -8.97 16.69 -13.19
C GLU A 151 -8.27 15.41 -12.70
N MET A 152 -9.04 14.46 -12.13
CA MET A 152 -8.50 13.22 -11.57
C MET A 152 -8.15 12.14 -12.60
N ILE A 153 -8.76 12.16 -13.79
CA ILE A 153 -8.51 11.16 -14.83
C ILE A 153 -7.76 11.82 -16.00
N PRO A 154 -6.42 11.84 -15.99
CA PRO A 154 -5.64 12.39 -17.09
C PRO A 154 -5.92 11.59 -18.38
N GLY A 155 -6.50 12.25 -19.37
CA GLY A 155 -6.72 11.69 -20.71
C GLY A 155 -8.15 11.74 -21.25
N ILE A 156 -9.17 12.05 -20.42
CA ILE A 156 -10.54 12.25 -20.91
C ILE A 156 -10.68 13.70 -21.40
N ARG A 157 -10.15 13.97 -22.59
CA ARG A 157 -10.58 15.14 -23.36
C ARG A 157 -11.95 14.80 -23.94
N SER A 158 -12.99 15.49 -23.48
CA SER A 158 -14.34 15.42 -24.03
C SER A 158 -14.25 15.72 -25.53
N ALA A 159 -14.47 14.71 -26.37
CA ALA A 159 -14.75 14.96 -27.77
C ALA A 159 -16.14 15.62 -27.83
N ASN A 160 -16.18 16.86 -28.29
CA ASN A 160 -17.38 17.67 -28.52
C ASN A 160 -17.97 18.36 -27.27
N ALA A 161 -17.27 19.37 -26.76
CA ALA A 161 -17.94 20.53 -26.20
C ALA A 161 -17.66 21.69 -27.16
N GLN A 162 -18.62 22.00 -28.04
CA GLN A 162 -18.73 23.37 -28.54
C GLN A 162 -19.29 24.16 -27.37
N ASP A 163 -18.50 25.08 -26.84
CA ASP A 163 -18.94 26.08 -25.89
C ASP A 163 -20.02 26.93 -26.56
N THR A 164 -21.28 26.56 -26.35
CA THR A 164 -22.38 27.49 -26.42
C THR A 164 -22.62 27.98 -25.00
N ASP A 165 -22.19 29.22 -24.74
CA ASP A 165 -22.71 30.04 -23.65
C ASP A 165 -24.23 29.96 -23.68
N PHE A 166 -24.81 29.24 -22.72
CA PHE A 166 -26.21 29.35 -22.39
C PHE A 166 -26.27 30.04 -21.04
N ASP A 167 -26.92 31.20 -21.04
CA ASP A 167 -27.15 32.06 -19.88
C ASP A 167 -27.58 31.26 -18.65
N GLU A 168 -26.90 31.51 -17.52
CA GLU A 168 -27.10 30.92 -16.20
C GLU A 168 -28.46 31.22 -15.54
N GLU A 169 -29.42 31.80 -16.26
CA GLU A 169 -30.76 32.10 -15.74
C GLU A 169 -31.82 31.19 -16.37
N MET A 170 -31.90 29.93 -15.92
CA MET A 170 -33.19 29.23 -15.74
C MET A 170 -32.99 27.84 -15.15
N ILE A 171 -33.92 27.45 -14.27
CA ILE A 171 -34.04 26.15 -13.57
C ILE A 171 -33.35 26.12 -12.18
N PHE A 172 -33.62 27.14 -11.36
CA PHE A 172 -33.86 26.92 -9.92
C PHE A 172 -35.33 27.16 -9.63
N SER A 173 -36.16 26.19 -9.98
CA SER A 173 -37.51 26.13 -9.42
C SER A 173 -37.94 24.68 -9.20
N ASN A 174 -38.03 24.35 -7.92
CA ASN A 174 -38.99 23.41 -7.33
C ASN A 174 -38.88 21.92 -7.68
N LYS A 175 -38.07 21.20 -6.91
CA LYS A 175 -38.51 20.34 -5.79
C LYS A 175 -37.30 19.55 -5.27
N GLN A 176 -36.93 19.77 -4.01
CA GLN A 176 -35.86 19.03 -3.33
C GLN A 176 -36.28 17.57 -3.12
N GLY A 177 -36.00 16.71 -4.10
CA GLY A 177 -36.12 15.26 -3.99
C GLY A 177 -34.77 14.63 -4.30
N CYS A 178 -34.30 13.72 -3.45
CA CYS A 178 -33.09 12.95 -3.71
C CYS A 178 -33.48 11.62 -4.35
N TYR A 179 -32.77 11.18 -5.39
CA TYR A 179 -33.21 10.07 -6.22
C TYR A 179 -32.36 8.81 -6.02
N ARG A 180 -33.01 7.64 -5.91
CA ARG A 180 -32.37 6.33 -5.93
C ARG A 180 -32.52 5.74 -7.33
N ILE A 181 -31.40 5.44 -7.97
CA ILE A 181 -31.36 4.85 -9.30
C ILE A 181 -31.13 3.34 -9.17
N HIS A 182 -32.11 2.54 -9.60
CA HIS A 182 -31.93 1.09 -9.73
C HIS A 182 -31.33 0.77 -11.11
N LEU A 183 -30.05 0.39 -11.13
CA LEU A 183 -29.42 -0.23 -12.29
C LEU A 183 -29.96 -1.66 -12.41
N GLN A 184 -31.04 -1.85 -13.15
CA GLN A 184 -31.35 -3.19 -13.67
C GLN A 184 -30.24 -3.56 -14.66
N GLN A 185 -29.53 -4.65 -14.39
CA GLN A 185 -28.50 -5.19 -15.27
C GLN A 185 -29.12 -5.48 -16.64
N LYS A 186 -29.02 -4.55 -17.59
CA LYS A 186 -29.11 -4.89 -19.01
C LYS A 186 -27.89 -5.75 -19.30
N LYS A 187 -28.12 -7.04 -19.61
CA LYS A 187 -27.09 -7.89 -20.21
C LYS A 187 -26.56 -7.18 -21.44
N PHE A 188 -25.30 -6.75 -21.39
CA PHE A 188 -24.56 -6.33 -22.58
C PHE A 188 -24.27 -7.59 -23.39
N LEU A 189 -25.10 -7.87 -24.39
CA LEU A 189 -24.79 -8.83 -25.44
C LEU A 189 -23.88 -8.11 -26.43
N TYR A 190 -22.59 -8.45 -26.40
CA TYR A 190 -21.69 -8.11 -27.50
C TYR A 190 -21.94 -9.12 -28.62
N THR A 191 -22.42 -8.66 -29.76
CA THR A 191 -22.35 -9.41 -31.01
C THR A 191 -20.91 -9.32 -31.52
N ALA A 192 -20.13 -10.37 -31.30
CA ALA A 192 -18.90 -10.58 -32.07
C ALA A 192 -19.32 -10.94 -33.49
N SER A 193 -18.95 -10.12 -34.47
CA SER A 193 -19.13 -10.43 -35.88
C SER A 193 -18.28 -11.66 -36.22
N ASP A 194 -18.94 -12.71 -36.71
CA ASP A 194 -18.33 -13.93 -37.22
C ASP A 194 -17.30 -13.62 -38.32
N SER A 195 -16.03 -13.60 -37.94
CA SER A 195 -14.95 -13.94 -38.86
C SER A 195 -13.99 -14.86 -38.13
N THR A 196 -14.10 -16.13 -38.48
CA THR A 196 -13.32 -17.23 -37.97
C THR A 196 -11.89 -17.08 -38.48
N THR A 197 -10.98 -16.65 -37.63
CA THR A 197 -9.59 -17.11 -37.71
C THR A 197 -9.01 -17.13 -36.31
N CYS A 198 -8.96 -18.34 -35.76
CA CYS A 198 -8.34 -18.64 -34.48
C CYS A 198 -6.84 -18.35 -34.58
N ILE A 199 -6.39 -17.22 -34.02
CA ILE A 199 -4.98 -17.00 -33.69
C ILE A 199 -4.88 -17.00 -32.17
N SER A 200 -4.32 -18.09 -31.64
CA SER A 200 -3.95 -18.22 -30.22
C SER A 200 -3.08 -17.03 -29.78
N PRO A 201 -3.40 -16.33 -28.67
CA PRO A 201 -2.46 -15.39 -28.11
C PRO A 201 -1.37 -16.16 -27.36
N HIS A 202 -0.23 -16.32 -28.01
CA HIS A 202 1.02 -16.56 -27.32
C HIS A 202 1.27 -15.46 -26.28
N LEU A 203 1.59 -15.90 -25.06
CA LEU A 203 2.11 -15.12 -23.95
C LEU A 203 3.25 -14.18 -24.39
N GLY A 204 2.89 -12.91 -24.61
CA GLY A 204 3.83 -11.80 -24.77
C GLY A 204 4.13 -11.17 -23.42
N LYS A 205 5.38 -11.30 -22.99
CA LYS A 205 5.94 -10.69 -21.77
C LYS A 205 5.90 -9.17 -21.88
N GLY A 206 4.98 -8.53 -21.15
CA GLY A 206 5.04 -7.10 -20.82
C GLY A 206 5.58 -6.92 -19.42
N THR A 207 6.74 -6.27 -19.30
CA THR A 207 7.32 -5.81 -18.03
C THR A 207 6.43 -4.73 -17.43
N TYR A 208 5.75 -5.05 -16.33
CA TYR A 208 5.14 -4.05 -15.46
C TYR A 208 6.17 -3.62 -14.41
N GLU A 209 6.65 -2.37 -14.53
CA GLU A 209 7.26 -1.67 -13.41
C GLU A 209 6.20 -1.44 -12.34
N ARG A 210 6.42 -2.05 -11.18
CA ARG A 210 5.58 -1.90 -10.00
C ARG A 210 6.16 -0.77 -9.17
N SER A 211 5.64 0.45 -9.33
CA SER A 211 5.82 1.52 -8.35
C SER A 211 5.06 1.14 -7.08
N VAL A 212 5.78 0.60 -6.09
CA VAL A 212 5.27 0.35 -4.74
C VAL A 212 5.40 1.64 -3.96
N THR A 213 4.30 2.36 -3.80
CA THR A 213 4.11 3.29 -2.68
C THR A 213 3.05 2.66 -1.78
N GLU A 214 3.51 1.95 -0.75
CA GLU A 214 2.69 1.57 0.40
C GLU A 214 2.32 2.84 1.18
N PRO A 215 1.06 3.05 1.55
CA PRO A 215 0.74 3.88 2.71
C PRO A 215 0.77 3.02 3.98
N ASP A 216 1.52 3.50 4.98
CA ASP A 216 1.60 2.96 6.34
C ASP A 216 0.22 2.68 6.97
N PRO A 217 0.02 1.53 7.62
CA PRO A 217 -1.11 1.32 8.52
C PRO A 217 -0.64 1.49 9.97
N PHE A 218 -0.39 2.73 10.43
CA PHE A 218 -0.23 3.01 11.86
C PHE A 218 -1.51 3.59 12.44
N TRP A 219 -2.42 2.69 12.83
CA TRP A 219 -3.39 2.98 13.87
C TRP A 219 -2.65 3.08 15.21
N ASN A 220 -2.46 4.30 15.70
CA ASN A 220 -1.99 4.56 17.06
C ASN A 220 -3.06 4.14 18.09
N PHE A 221 -2.95 2.94 18.64
CA PHE A 221 -3.59 2.62 19.92
C PHE A 221 -2.72 3.17 21.04
N LYS A 222 -3.11 4.32 21.60
CA LYS A 222 -2.59 4.75 22.91
C LYS A 222 -3.16 3.82 23.98
N GLU A 223 -2.28 3.07 24.63
CA GLU A 223 -2.58 2.40 25.90
C GLU A 223 -2.90 3.46 26.96
N PHE A 224 -4.12 3.44 27.48
CA PHE A 224 -4.46 4.13 28.72
C PHE A 224 -4.00 3.25 29.89
N ASN A 225 -2.86 3.58 30.47
CA ASN A 225 -2.51 3.14 31.82
C ASN A 225 -3.26 4.04 32.80
N ASN A 226 -4.23 3.47 33.51
CA ASN A 226 -4.81 4.09 34.70
C ASN A 226 -4.14 3.49 35.94
N THR A 227 -3.42 4.34 36.68
CA THR A 227 -3.36 4.29 38.15
C THR A 227 -4.71 4.59 38.77
#